data_AF-A0A8K1FN25-F1
#
_entry.id   AF-A0A8K1FN25-F1
#
_cell.length_a   1.000
_cell.length_b   1.000
_cell.length_c   1.000
_cell.angle_alpha   90.00
_cell.angle_beta   90.00
_cell.angle_gamma   90.00
#
_symmetry.space_group_name_H-M   'P 1'
#
loop_
_entity.id
_entity.type
_entity.pdbx_description
1 polymer ?
#
loop_
_entity_poly.entity_id
_entity_poly.type
_entity_poly.pdbx_seq_one_letter_code
_entity_poly.pdbx_strand_id
1 'polypeptide(L)'
;MDVPAEIDTLIRDWALKYNVAVLLSVHGAKGSQSGNDHSAPTVKGKAFWSDYPENVNSTIYVSKFLADRYKDDAAFLGIELLNEPTSTTNESVMTNYYERAYHAIRDSGNDCVLTVMPLLYKQKPESLKTFMEGPKYSNVWLEWHPYFIWGYQNSRATELLDQVIPTEYRNKMHEWLGQNSTKKMFFGEWSLANAGQFKRANAESFEKYATAQVKIMDTATAGWAYWSWRVEGDDYFNGWSMRSVLRDEPLRKIVMQ
;
A
#
# COMPACT_ATOMS: atom_id res chain seq x y z
N MET A 1 23.02 10.91 7.83
CA MET A 1 21.90 11.33 6.96
C MET A 1 20.93 12.02 7.89
N ASP A 2 20.58 13.27 7.59
CA ASP A 2 19.52 13.94 8.34
C ASP A 2 18.19 13.56 7.69
N VAL A 3 17.24 13.10 8.51
CA VAL A 3 15.86 12.92 8.03
C VAL A 3 15.27 14.31 7.84
N PRO A 4 14.46 14.55 6.78
CA PRO A 4 13.72 15.79 6.67
C PRO A 4 12.96 16.08 7.97
N ALA A 5 13.05 17.31 8.47
CA ALA A 5 12.46 17.72 9.74
C ALA A 5 10.94 17.43 9.80
N GLU A 6 10.31 17.37 8.64
CA GLU A 6 8.89 17.07 8.44
C GLU A 6 8.50 15.67 8.93
N ILE A 7 9.36 14.65 8.77
CA ILE A 7 9.04 13.28 9.23
C ILE A 7 9.13 13.21 10.76
N ASP A 8 10.11 13.89 11.36
CA ASP A 8 10.22 13.98 12.83
C ASP A 8 8.98 14.69 13.39
N THR A 9 8.59 15.84 12.83
CA THR A 9 7.37 16.56 13.26
C THR A 9 6.11 15.73 13.07
N LEU A 10 6.00 14.98 11.96
CA LEU A 10 4.87 14.07 11.74
C LEU A 10 4.79 13.03 12.86
N ILE A 11 5.87 12.30 13.13
CA ILE A 11 5.85 11.16 14.07
C ILE A 11 5.77 11.63 15.52
N ARG A 12 6.60 12.60 15.91
CA ARG A 12 6.77 12.98 17.33
C ARG A 12 5.74 13.98 17.83
N ASP A 13 5.22 14.82 16.93
CA ASP A 13 4.30 15.90 17.32
C ASP A 13 2.88 15.63 16.84
N TRP A 14 2.65 15.57 15.52
CA TRP A 14 1.30 15.56 14.98
C TRP A 14 0.60 14.23 15.17
N ALA A 15 1.25 13.13 14.81
CA ALA A 15 0.67 11.80 14.91
C ALA A 15 0.39 11.43 16.38
N LEU A 16 1.31 11.76 17.29
CA LEU A 16 1.11 11.59 18.72
C LEU A 16 -0.08 12.43 19.25
N LYS A 17 -0.15 13.71 18.88
CA LYS A 17 -1.22 14.63 19.32
C LYS A 17 -2.61 14.17 18.87
N TYR A 18 -2.72 13.61 17.66
CA TYR A 18 -3.99 13.21 17.07
C TYR A 18 -4.28 11.71 17.16
N ASN A 19 -3.45 10.95 17.90
CA ASN A 19 -3.58 9.51 18.08
C ASN A 19 -3.63 8.74 16.75
N VAL A 20 -2.68 9.03 15.87
CA VAL A 20 -2.51 8.41 14.56
C VAL A 20 -1.21 7.60 14.56
N ALA A 21 -1.27 6.37 14.05
CA ALA A 21 -0.10 5.54 13.79
C ALA A 21 0.45 5.84 12.39
N VAL A 22 1.78 5.81 12.24
CA VAL A 22 2.50 6.18 11.01
C VAL A 22 3.27 4.99 10.48
N LEU A 23 2.91 4.53 9.29
CA LEU A 23 3.69 3.60 8.48
C LEU A 23 4.51 4.40 7.46
N LEU A 24 5.84 4.25 7.44
CA LEU A 24 6.70 4.94 6.49
C LEU A 24 6.90 4.09 5.22
N SER A 25 6.54 4.66 4.06
CA SER A 25 6.72 4.01 2.76
C SER A 25 8.07 4.32 2.12
N VAL A 26 8.81 3.27 1.76
CA VAL A 26 9.92 3.40 0.80
C VAL A 26 9.33 3.48 -0.61
N HIS A 27 8.80 4.65 -0.93
CA HIS A 27 8.00 4.85 -2.15
C HIS A 27 8.84 4.97 -3.44
N GLY A 28 10.08 5.46 -3.31
CA GLY A 28 11.04 5.56 -4.39
C GLY A 28 12.43 5.14 -3.92
N ALA A 29 12.97 4.08 -4.52
CA ALA A 29 14.31 3.60 -4.21
C ALA A 29 15.35 4.12 -5.23
N LYS A 30 16.62 4.16 -4.84
CA LYS A 30 17.71 4.56 -5.76
C LYS A 30 17.67 3.68 -7.02
N GLY A 31 17.68 4.33 -8.19
CA GLY A 31 17.56 3.64 -9.48
C GLY A 31 16.13 3.31 -9.91
N SER A 32 15.12 3.59 -9.07
CA SER A 32 13.72 3.23 -9.23
C SER A 32 13.46 1.72 -9.33
N GLN A 33 12.47 1.27 -8.58
CA GLN A 33 11.98 -0.11 -8.54
C GLN A 33 10.82 -0.37 -9.52
N SER A 34 10.20 0.68 -10.06
CA SER A 34 9.00 0.56 -10.89
C SER A 34 9.18 1.12 -12.31
N GLY A 35 10.07 2.11 -12.49
CA GLY A 35 10.14 2.92 -13.71
C GLY A 35 8.95 3.87 -13.89
N ASN A 36 7.97 3.87 -12.99
CA ASN A 36 6.85 4.79 -12.98
C ASN A 36 7.26 6.10 -12.30
N ASP A 37 6.63 7.21 -12.70
CA ASP A 37 6.88 8.55 -12.18
C ASP A 37 6.89 8.64 -10.64
N HIS A 38 5.98 7.92 -9.99
CA HIS A 38 5.87 7.86 -8.52
C HIS A 38 7.12 7.34 -7.80
N SER A 39 7.99 6.58 -8.50
CA SER A 39 9.25 6.05 -7.94
C SER A 39 10.48 6.90 -8.29
N ALA A 40 10.27 8.06 -8.93
CA ALA A 40 11.32 8.99 -9.36
C ALA A 40 12.46 8.36 -10.20
N PRO A 41 12.15 7.68 -11.32
CA PRO A 41 13.16 7.05 -12.17
C PRO A 41 14.04 8.08 -12.86
N THR A 42 15.33 7.81 -12.93
CA THR A 42 16.28 8.61 -13.73
C THR A 42 15.99 8.52 -15.23
N VAL A 43 15.40 7.40 -15.68
CA VAL A 43 14.92 7.18 -17.04
C VAL A 43 13.50 6.63 -16.98
N LYS A 44 12.53 7.40 -17.48
CA LYS A 44 11.11 7.01 -17.47
C LYS A 44 10.90 5.61 -18.08
N GLY A 45 10.15 4.77 -17.39
CA GLY A 45 9.85 3.38 -17.79
C GLY A 45 10.99 2.39 -17.57
N LYS A 46 12.07 2.77 -16.86
CA LYS A 46 13.17 1.88 -16.50
C LYS A 46 13.31 1.77 -14.99
N ALA A 47 13.38 0.55 -14.49
CA ALA A 47 13.79 0.25 -13.12
C ALA A 47 15.21 -0.29 -13.14
N PHE A 48 16.12 0.37 -12.41
CA PHE A 48 17.51 -0.06 -12.22
C PHE A 48 17.78 -0.48 -10.77
N TRP A 49 16.78 -0.43 -9.89
CA TRP A 49 16.98 -0.74 -8.47
C TRP A 49 17.56 -2.14 -8.25
N SER A 50 17.03 -3.16 -8.92
CA SER A 50 17.50 -4.55 -8.77
C SER A 50 18.74 -4.91 -9.57
N ASP A 51 19.17 -4.04 -10.49
CA ASP A 51 20.30 -4.30 -11.39
C ASP A 51 21.65 -4.07 -10.68
N TYR A 52 21.63 -3.26 -9.62
CA TYR A 52 22.82 -2.75 -8.95
C TYR A 52 22.74 -3.04 -7.44
N PRO A 53 23.62 -3.89 -6.88
CA PRO A 53 23.59 -4.24 -5.45
C PRO A 53 23.67 -3.02 -4.52
N GLU A 54 24.35 -1.95 -4.92
CA GLU A 54 24.43 -0.71 -4.16
C GLU A 54 23.08 0.02 -4.02
N ASN A 55 22.17 -0.12 -5.00
CA ASN A 55 20.82 0.45 -4.91
C ASN A 55 20.00 -0.29 -3.86
N VAL A 56 20.05 -1.62 -3.90
CA VAL A 56 19.40 -2.50 -2.92
C VAL A 56 19.97 -2.26 -1.51
N ASN A 57 21.31 -2.22 -1.38
CA ASN A 57 21.97 -1.97 -0.10
C ASN A 57 21.65 -0.58 0.47
N SER A 58 21.57 0.45 -0.38
CA SER A 58 21.14 1.78 0.05
C SER A 58 19.71 1.77 0.59
N THR A 59 18.83 0.96 -0.02
CA THR A 59 17.44 0.81 0.42
C THR A 59 17.36 0.13 1.78
N ILE A 60 18.11 -0.98 1.99
CA ILE A 60 18.22 -1.65 3.30
C ILE A 60 18.74 -0.68 4.37
N TYR A 61 19.77 0.10 4.03
CA TYR A 61 20.34 1.09 4.93
C TYR A 61 19.31 2.13 5.37
N VAL A 62 18.54 2.70 4.45
CA VAL A 62 17.49 3.68 4.77
C VAL A 62 16.39 3.07 5.61
N SER A 63 15.88 1.88 5.27
CA SER A 63 14.85 1.20 6.06
C SER A 63 15.33 0.94 7.50
N LYS A 64 16.54 0.41 7.66
CA LYS A 64 17.13 0.19 8.99
C LYS A 64 17.31 1.50 9.75
N PHE A 65 17.84 2.53 9.10
CA PHE A 65 18.07 3.83 9.72
C PHE A 65 16.78 4.47 10.23
N LEU A 66 15.69 4.43 9.44
CA LEU A 66 14.38 4.94 9.87
C LEU A 66 13.79 4.10 11.01
N ALA A 67 13.88 2.78 10.93
CA ALA A 67 13.42 1.90 12.00
C ALA A 67 14.18 2.16 13.31
N ASP A 68 15.51 2.30 13.26
CA ASP A 68 16.31 2.61 14.45
C ASP A 68 15.95 3.97 15.04
N ARG A 69 15.75 4.98 14.19
CA ARG A 69 15.46 6.35 14.63
C ARG A 69 14.15 6.47 15.40
N TYR A 70 13.11 5.76 14.94
CA TYR A 70 11.74 5.89 15.45
C TYR A 70 11.31 4.69 16.31
N LYS A 71 12.22 3.79 16.65
CA LYS A 71 11.95 2.55 17.39
C LYS A 71 11.12 2.76 18.66
N ASP A 72 11.44 3.81 19.41
CA ASP A 72 10.82 4.11 20.71
C ASP A 72 9.75 5.21 20.60
N ASP A 73 9.46 5.71 19.40
CA ASP A 73 8.46 6.75 19.16
C ASP A 73 7.06 6.11 19.03
N ALA A 74 6.14 6.42 19.94
CA ALA A 74 4.85 5.73 20.08
C ALA A 74 3.95 5.75 18.84
N ALA A 75 4.08 6.78 17.99
CA ALA A 75 3.30 6.89 16.76
C ALA A 75 3.89 6.08 15.59
N PHE A 76 5.11 5.55 15.71
CA PHE A 76 5.74 4.78 14.64
C PHE A 76 5.19 3.35 14.59
N LEU A 77 4.46 3.05 13.52
CA LEU A 77 3.91 1.71 13.27
C LEU A 77 4.94 0.78 12.65
N GLY A 78 5.72 1.30 11.70
CA GLY A 78 6.68 0.51 10.94
C GLY A 78 6.98 1.04 9.55
N ILE A 79 7.38 0.14 8.66
CA ILE A 79 7.91 0.47 7.33
C ILE A 79 7.27 -0.41 6.25
N GLU A 80 6.80 0.20 5.18
CA GLU A 80 6.63 -0.48 3.90
C GLU A 80 7.99 -0.54 3.20
N LEU A 81 8.48 -1.76 3.00
CA LEU A 81 9.86 -1.98 2.58
C LEU A 81 10.10 -1.55 1.14
N LEU A 82 9.15 -1.72 0.23
CA LEU A 82 9.31 -1.31 -1.16
C LEU A 82 7.97 -1.18 -1.89
N ASN A 83 7.67 0.04 -2.34
CA ASN A 83 6.44 0.32 -3.08
C ASN A 83 6.49 -0.15 -4.54
N GLU A 84 5.41 -0.78 -5.00
CA GLU A 84 5.10 -1.16 -6.38
C GLU A 84 6.29 -1.53 -7.30
N PRO A 85 7.13 -2.51 -6.94
CA PRO A 85 8.13 -3.01 -7.88
C PRO A 85 7.46 -3.60 -9.14
N THR A 86 7.97 -3.30 -10.34
CA THR A 86 7.34 -3.72 -11.62
C THR A 86 8.07 -4.88 -12.29
N SER A 87 7.65 -5.27 -13.50
CA SER A 87 8.17 -6.43 -14.24
C SER A 87 9.65 -6.32 -14.62
N THR A 88 10.21 -5.12 -14.58
CA THR A 88 11.64 -4.90 -14.78
C THR A 88 12.47 -5.12 -13.51
N THR A 89 11.84 -5.23 -12.34
CA THR A 89 12.52 -5.56 -11.09
C THR A 89 12.68 -7.06 -10.94
N ASN A 90 13.91 -7.51 -10.67
CA ASN A 90 14.21 -8.92 -10.45
C ASN A 90 13.59 -9.41 -9.13
N GLU A 91 12.64 -10.32 -9.22
CA GLU A 91 11.87 -10.84 -8.08
C GLU A 91 12.72 -11.60 -7.05
N SER A 92 13.77 -12.30 -7.50
CA SER A 92 14.70 -12.98 -6.58
C SER A 92 15.53 -11.97 -5.79
N VAL A 93 15.93 -10.86 -6.42
CA VAL A 93 16.61 -9.75 -5.73
C VAL A 93 15.66 -9.06 -4.75
N MET A 94 14.40 -8.84 -5.15
CA MET A 94 13.37 -8.25 -4.30
C MET A 94 13.07 -9.09 -3.05
N THR A 95 12.86 -10.40 -3.21
CA THR A 95 12.59 -11.29 -2.07
C THR A 95 13.82 -11.42 -1.15
N ASN A 96 15.03 -11.51 -1.71
CA ASN A 96 16.26 -11.45 -0.91
C ASN A 96 16.42 -10.12 -0.17
N TYR A 97 16.06 -9.00 -0.80
CA TYR A 97 16.04 -7.69 -0.18
C TYR A 97 15.10 -7.66 1.05
N TYR A 98 13.87 -8.17 0.93
CA TYR A 98 12.92 -8.19 2.05
C TYR A 98 13.45 -8.99 3.25
N GLU A 99 14.04 -10.16 3.03
CA GLU A 99 14.64 -10.95 4.12
C GLU A 99 15.82 -10.22 4.78
N ARG A 100 16.69 -9.61 3.96
CA ARG A 100 17.85 -8.86 4.47
C ARG A 100 17.45 -7.60 5.25
N ALA A 101 16.44 -6.87 4.76
CA ALA A 101 15.90 -5.71 5.46
C ALA A 101 15.22 -6.10 6.78
N TYR A 102 14.45 -7.19 6.77
CA TYR A 102 13.88 -7.77 7.98
C TYR A 102 14.93 -8.07 9.03
N HIS A 103 15.97 -8.83 8.69
CA HIS A 103 17.03 -9.16 9.64
C HIS A 103 17.77 -7.90 10.12
N ALA A 104 18.11 -6.98 9.22
CA ALA A 104 18.77 -5.73 9.58
C ALA A 104 17.97 -4.90 10.61
N ILE A 105 16.64 -4.89 10.53
CA ILE A 105 15.75 -4.18 11.46
C ILE A 105 15.54 -4.98 12.75
N ARG A 106 15.31 -6.29 12.66
CA ARG A 106 15.08 -7.13 13.84
C ARG A 106 16.33 -7.29 14.70
N ASP A 107 17.51 -7.31 14.10
CA ASP A 107 18.80 -7.40 14.80
C ASP A 107 19.11 -6.13 15.63
N SER A 108 18.47 -4.98 15.35
CA SER A 108 18.51 -3.79 16.23
C SER A 108 17.49 -3.84 17.37
N GLY A 109 16.75 -4.95 17.48
CA GLY A 109 15.70 -5.19 18.46
C GLY A 109 14.43 -4.39 18.19
N ASN A 110 14.22 -3.91 16.97
CA ASN A 110 12.97 -3.25 16.57
C ASN A 110 11.97 -4.28 15.98
N ASP A 111 10.81 -4.44 16.62
CA ASP A 111 9.73 -5.35 16.21
C ASP A 111 8.56 -4.62 15.51
N CYS A 112 8.81 -3.45 14.92
CA CYS A 112 7.81 -2.71 14.14
C CYS A 112 7.23 -3.54 12.98
N VAL A 113 6.07 -3.11 12.49
CA VAL A 113 5.41 -3.73 11.33
C VAL A 113 6.27 -3.53 10.08
N LEU A 114 6.45 -4.61 9.31
CA LEU A 114 7.09 -4.56 8.01
C LEU A 114 6.09 -5.04 6.96
N THR A 115 5.76 -4.19 5.98
CA THR A 115 4.90 -4.62 4.88
C THR A 115 5.76 -5.05 3.69
N VAL A 116 5.31 -6.10 3.01
CA VAL A 116 5.90 -6.61 1.77
C VAL A 116 4.80 -6.75 0.72
N MET A 117 5.10 -6.41 -0.52
CA MET A 117 4.18 -6.61 -1.63
C MET A 117 4.85 -7.39 -2.77
N PRO A 118 4.07 -8.15 -3.57
CA PRO A 118 4.60 -8.76 -4.78
C PRO A 118 4.89 -7.67 -5.82
N LEU A 119 5.39 -8.09 -6.98
CA LEU A 119 5.42 -7.20 -8.13
C LEU A 119 4.01 -6.68 -8.44
N LEU A 120 3.90 -5.43 -8.91
CA LEU A 120 2.64 -4.72 -9.14
C LEU A 120 1.64 -5.50 -10.00
N TYR A 121 2.11 -6.28 -10.97
CA TYR A 121 1.29 -7.10 -11.88
C TYR A 121 1.07 -8.55 -11.39
N LYS A 122 1.66 -8.91 -10.24
CA LYS A 122 1.56 -10.22 -9.59
C LYS A 122 0.76 -10.16 -8.28
N GLN A 123 -0.11 -9.16 -8.12
CA GLN A 123 -1.01 -9.02 -6.98
C GLN A 123 -2.13 -10.07 -6.98
N LYS A 124 -1.75 -11.33 -6.72
CA LYS A 124 -2.61 -12.51 -6.76
C LYS A 124 -2.12 -13.58 -5.78
N PRO A 125 -3.01 -14.51 -5.38
CA PRO A 125 -2.75 -15.46 -4.28
C PRO A 125 -1.51 -16.35 -4.42
N GLU A 126 -0.98 -16.57 -5.61
CA GLU A 126 0.21 -17.40 -5.79
C GLU A 126 1.51 -16.69 -5.40
N SER A 127 1.50 -15.35 -5.28
CA SER A 127 2.69 -14.54 -5.06
C SER A 127 2.89 -14.24 -3.59
N LEU A 128 4.09 -14.49 -3.04
CA LEU A 128 4.42 -14.24 -1.62
C LEU A 128 3.53 -14.91 -0.56
N LYS A 129 2.63 -15.82 -0.94
CA LYS A 129 1.70 -16.49 -0.01
C LYS A 129 2.41 -17.16 1.16
N THR A 130 3.44 -17.97 0.89
CA THR A 130 4.24 -18.66 1.93
C THR A 130 5.52 -17.90 2.30
N PHE A 131 5.74 -16.73 1.69
CA PHE A 131 6.94 -15.93 1.93
C PHE A 131 6.84 -15.23 3.29
N MET A 132 7.95 -15.21 4.03
CA MET A 132 8.08 -14.58 5.34
C MET A 132 6.93 -14.89 6.33
N GLU A 133 6.61 -16.18 6.49
CA GLU A 133 5.59 -16.67 7.43
C GLU A 133 6.16 -16.98 8.82
N GLY A 134 5.30 -16.90 9.83
CA GLY A 134 5.55 -17.37 11.19
C GLY A 134 5.72 -18.90 11.27
N PRO A 135 6.40 -19.40 12.32
CA PRO A 135 7.00 -18.64 13.42
C PRO A 135 8.38 -18.03 13.07
N LYS A 136 8.91 -18.23 11.85
CA LYS A 136 10.24 -17.73 11.46
C LYS A 136 10.27 -16.20 11.36
N TYR A 137 9.17 -15.57 10.96
CA TYR A 137 9.04 -14.12 10.86
C TYR A 137 7.88 -13.60 11.72
N SER A 138 8.06 -12.43 12.33
CA SER A 138 7.04 -11.73 13.15
C SER A 138 6.74 -10.33 12.58
N ASN A 139 5.51 -9.87 12.80
CA ASN A 139 5.04 -8.53 12.38
C ASN A 139 5.33 -8.22 10.91
N VAL A 140 5.16 -9.21 10.04
CA VAL A 140 5.19 -9.04 8.59
C VAL A 140 3.76 -9.01 8.07
N TRP A 141 3.40 -7.94 7.38
CA TRP A 141 2.12 -7.81 6.70
C TRP A 141 2.32 -7.93 5.20
N LEU A 142 1.32 -8.48 4.54
CA LEU A 142 1.23 -8.50 3.10
C LEU A 142 0.46 -7.27 2.63
N GLU A 143 1.01 -6.54 1.67
CA GLU A 143 0.40 -5.32 1.15
C GLU A 143 -0.11 -5.50 -0.28
N TRP A 144 -1.28 -4.94 -0.54
CA TRP A 144 -1.96 -5.01 -1.83
C TRP A 144 -2.61 -3.66 -2.18
N HIS A 145 -2.45 -3.21 -3.44
CA HIS A 145 -3.03 -1.97 -3.97
C HIS A 145 -4.18 -2.23 -4.96
N PRO A 146 -5.40 -2.52 -4.47
CA PRO A 146 -6.55 -2.79 -5.34
C PRO A 146 -7.13 -1.52 -5.98
N TYR A 147 -6.93 -1.34 -7.29
CA TYR A 147 -7.54 -0.27 -8.08
C TYR A 147 -8.48 -0.80 -9.17
N PHE A 148 -9.68 -0.24 -9.26
CA PHE A 148 -10.68 -0.57 -10.29
C PHE A 148 -10.63 0.41 -11.47
N ILE A 149 -9.41 0.67 -11.95
CA ILE A 149 -9.10 1.64 -13.01
C ILE A 149 -8.38 0.93 -14.15
N TRP A 150 -7.16 0.47 -13.89
CA TRP A 150 -6.31 -0.15 -14.90
C TRP A 150 -6.73 -1.61 -15.13
N GLY A 151 -7.08 -1.92 -16.38
CA GLY A 151 -7.60 -3.24 -16.78
C GLY A 151 -9.12 -3.29 -16.81
N TYR A 152 -9.82 -2.31 -16.25
CA TYR A 152 -11.27 -2.26 -16.18
C TYR A 152 -11.92 -1.27 -17.15
N GLN A 153 -11.16 -0.62 -18.04
CA GLN A 153 -11.69 0.42 -18.94
C GLN A 153 -12.85 -0.06 -19.83
N ASN A 154 -12.88 -1.35 -20.16
CA ASN A 154 -13.91 -1.97 -21.00
C ASN A 154 -14.95 -2.79 -20.21
N SER A 155 -14.82 -2.87 -18.89
CA SER A 155 -15.75 -3.63 -18.04
C SER A 155 -17.07 -2.90 -17.87
N ARG A 156 -18.16 -3.66 -17.76
CA ARG A 156 -19.50 -3.10 -17.49
C ARG A 156 -19.65 -2.76 -16.02
N ALA A 157 -20.42 -1.71 -15.71
CA ALA A 157 -20.71 -1.33 -14.32
C ALA A 157 -21.37 -2.50 -13.53
N THR A 158 -22.26 -3.26 -14.18
CA THR A 158 -22.91 -4.43 -13.59
C THR A 158 -21.92 -5.57 -13.30
N GLU A 159 -21.00 -5.85 -14.22
CA GLU A 159 -19.94 -6.85 -14.02
C GLU A 159 -19.08 -6.51 -12.80
N LEU A 160 -18.70 -5.23 -12.67
CA LEU A 160 -17.94 -4.75 -11.51
C LEU A 160 -18.71 -4.92 -10.19
N LEU A 161 -19.99 -4.55 -10.17
CA LEU A 161 -20.82 -4.58 -8.96
C LEU A 161 -21.30 -5.99 -8.57
N ASP A 162 -21.54 -6.86 -9.54
CA ASP A 162 -22.19 -8.15 -9.32
C ASP A 162 -21.16 -9.28 -9.14
N GLN A 163 -19.97 -9.16 -9.74
CA GLN A 163 -18.98 -10.24 -9.78
C GLN A 163 -17.59 -9.79 -9.30
N VAL A 164 -16.97 -8.81 -9.95
CA VAL A 164 -15.55 -8.50 -9.74
C VAL A 164 -15.28 -8.04 -8.31
N ILE A 165 -15.94 -6.96 -7.86
CA ILE A 165 -15.72 -6.39 -6.53
C ILE A 165 -16.16 -7.36 -5.43
N PRO A 166 -17.44 -7.80 -5.37
CA PRO A 166 -17.92 -8.57 -4.21
C PRO A 166 -17.38 -10.01 -4.14
N THR A 167 -17.05 -10.62 -5.28
CA THR A 167 -16.72 -12.05 -5.36
C THR A 167 -15.24 -12.27 -5.66
N GLU A 168 -14.72 -11.76 -6.78
CA GLU A 168 -13.34 -12.09 -7.19
C GLU A 168 -12.30 -11.55 -6.22
N TYR A 169 -12.42 -10.29 -5.78
CA TYR A 169 -11.46 -9.69 -4.84
C TYR A 169 -11.53 -10.36 -3.47
N ARG A 170 -12.74 -10.69 -3.01
CA ARG A 170 -12.93 -11.47 -1.78
C ARG A 170 -12.29 -12.86 -1.86
N ASN A 171 -12.45 -13.55 -2.98
CA ASN A 171 -11.86 -14.88 -3.17
C ASN A 171 -10.33 -14.79 -3.21
N LYS A 172 -9.76 -13.83 -3.94
CA LYS A 172 -8.31 -13.58 -3.94
C LYS A 172 -7.80 -13.34 -2.53
N MET A 173 -8.49 -12.52 -1.74
CA MET A 173 -8.15 -12.28 -0.33
C MET A 173 -8.09 -13.57 0.50
N HIS A 174 -9.16 -14.36 0.45
CA HIS A 174 -9.23 -15.61 1.17
C HIS A 174 -8.17 -16.62 0.73
N GLU A 175 -7.88 -16.68 -0.57
CA GLU A 175 -6.86 -17.59 -1.10
C GLU A 175 -5.44 -17.13 -0.74
N TRP A 176 -5.19 -15.84 -0.71
CA TRP A 176 -3.85 -15.29 -0.51
C TRP A 176 -3.35 -15.51 0.92
N LEU A 177 -4.18 -15.17 1.91
CA LEU A 177 -3.86 -15.47 3.32
C LEU A 177 -4.15 -16.93 3.66
N GLY A 178 -5.18 -17.56 3.07
CA GLY A 178 -5.62 -18.89 3.50
C GLY A 178 -5.98 -18.94 4.99
N GLN A 179 -6.25 -20.14 5.53
CA GLN A 179 -6.64 -20.29 6.93
C GLN A 179 -5.46 -20.27 7.90
N ASN A 180 -4.25 -20.53 7.42
CA ASN A 180 -3.06 -20.78 8.25
C ASN A 180 -1.96 -19.72 8.08
N SER A 181 -2.16 -18.67 7.29
CA SER A 181 -1.17 -17.58 7.22
C SER A 181 -1.16 -16.82 8.55
N THR A 182 0.04 -16.50 8.99
CA THR A 182 0.31 -15.62 10.13
C THR A 182 0.42 -14.15 9.72
N LYS A 183 0.53 -13.87 8.40
CA LYS A 183 0.54 -12.51 7.87
C LYS A 183 -0.86 -11.91 7.93
N LYS A 184 -0.92 -10.60 8.16
CA LYS A 184 -2.12 -9.80 7.97
C LYS A 184 -2.10 -9.17 6.58
N MET A 185 -3.27 -8.91 6.00
CA MET A 185 -3.38 -8.15 4.76
C MET A 185 -3.63 -6.69 5.06
N PHE A 186 -2.83 -5.82 4.47
CA PHE A 186 -2.97 -4.38 4.46
C PHE A 186 -3.29 -3.90 3.04
N PHE A 187 -4.35 -3.12 2.87
CA PHE A 187 -4.58 -2.42 1.59
C PHE A 187 -3.94 -1.04 1.63
N GLY A 188 -2.68 -0.95 1.22
CA GLY A 188 -1.88 0.28 1.29
C GLY A 188 -2.35 1.39 0.39
N GLU A 189 -2.97 1.03 -0.73
CA GLU A 189 -3.55 1.99 -1.66
C GLU A 189 -4.85 1.49 -2.26
N TRP A 190 -5.87 2.33 -2.21
CA TRP A 190 -7.11 2.19 -2.98
C TRP A 190 -7.81 3.55 -3.04
N SER A 191 -8.76 3.72 -3.97
CA SER A 191 -9.53 4.97 -4.05
C SER A 191 -10.92 4.74 -4.66
N LEU A 192 -11.76 5.77 -4.66
CA LEU A 192 -13.06 5.75 -5.36
C LEU A 192 -12.93 6.23 -6.82
N ALA A 193 -11.72 6.54 -7.28
CA ALA A 193 -11.46 6.72 -8.70
C ALA A 193 -11.66 5.39 -9.43
N ASN A 194 -12.31 5.46 -10.60
CA ASN A 194 -12.67 4.29 -11.40
C ASN A 194 -12.45 4.61 -12.88
N ALA A 195 -12.53 3.59 -13.73
CA ALA A 195 -12.27 3.71 -15.17
C ALA A 195 -13.34 4.49 -15.96
N GLY A 196 -14.33 5.09 -15.29
CA GLY A 196 -15.35 5.98 -15.89
C GLY A 196 -16.78 5.42 -15.86
N GLN A 197 -16.97 4.19 -15.37
CA GLN A 197 -18.28 3.55 -15.23
C GLN A 197 -19.15 4.22 -14.17
N PHE A 198 -18.54 4.74 -13.10
CA PHE A 198 -19.24 5.33 -11.97
C PHE A 198 -18.89 6.81 -11.89
N LYS A 199 -19.81 7.65 -12.37
CA LYS A 199 -19.67 9.11 -12.31
C LYS A 199 -20.43 9.65 -11.12
N ARG A 200 -19.84 10.60 -10.38
CA ARG A 200 -20.50 11.24 -9.23
C ARG A 200 -21.86 11.86 -9.57
N ALA A 201 -22.05 12.33 -10.81
CA ALA A 201 -23.32 12.87 -11.32
C ALA A 201 -24.49 11.86 -11.25
N ASN A 202 -24.21 10.55 -11.25
CA ASN A 202 -25.18 9.52 -10.92
C ASN A 202 -24.91 9.02 -9.50
N ALA A 203 -25.50 9.71 -8.51
CA ALA A 203 -25.26 9.45 -7.09
C ALA A 203 -25.55 8.00 -6.70
N GLU A 204 -26.71 7.47 -7.09
CA GLU A 204 -27.11 6.10 -6.75
C GLU A 204 -26.11 5.06 -7.26
N SER A 205 -25.68 5.18 -8.51
CA SER A 205 -24.70 4.25 -9.09
C SER A 205 -23.33 4.37 -8.43
N PHE A 206 -22.89 5.59 -8.11
CA PHE A 206 -21.61 5.83 -7.45
C PHE A 206 -21.60 5.34 -6.00
N GLU A 207 -22.68 5.54 -5.25
CA GLU A 207 -22.82 5.09 -3.87
C GLU A 207 -22.86 3.56 -3.78
N LYS A 208 -23.51 2.87 -4.74
CA LYS A 208 -23.43 1.40 -4.85
C LYS A 208 -22.00 0.91 -5.04
N TYR A 209 -21.24 1.57 -5.92
CA TYR A 209 -19.84 1.27 -6.15
C TYR A 209 -18.96 1.54 -4.91
N ALA A 210 -19.12 2.70 -4.27
CA ALA A 210 -18.41 3.04 -3.04
C ALA A 210 -18.69 2.03 -1.92
N THR A 211 -19.97 1.66 -1.74
CA THR A 211 -20.38 0.66 -0.74
C THR A 211 -19.77 -0.71 -1.04
N ALA A 212 -19.78 -1.15 -2.30
CA ALA A 212 -19.21 -2.44 -2.69
C ALA A 212 -17.69 -2.48 -2.43
N GLN A 213 -16.97 -1.41 -2.76
CA GLN A 213 -15.54 -1.32 -2.50
C GLN A 213 -15.21 -1.29 -1.01
N VAL A 214 -15.83 -0.41 -0.22
CA VAL A 214 -15.58 -0.31 1.23
C VAL A 214 -15.80 -1.65 1.92
N LYS A 215 -16.87 -2.37 1.57
CA LYS A 215 -17.13 -3.73 2.09
C LYS A 215 -16.00 -4.73 1.83
N ILE A 216 -15.24 -4.55 0.76
CA ILE A 216 -14.04 -5.36 0.48
C ILE A 216 -12.85 -4.82 1.26
N MET A 217 -12.67 -3.49 1.30
CA MET A 217 -11.56 -2.88 2.02
C MET A 217 -11.58 -3.23 3.51
N ASP A 218 -12.76 -3.24 4.12
CA ASP A 218 -12.96 -3.60 5.53
C ASP A 218 -12.70 -5.08 5.85
N THR A 219 -12.44 -5.91 4.83
CA THR A 219 -11.97 -7.30 5.05
C THR A 219 -10.46 -7.40 5.28
N ALA A 220 -9.70 -6.32 5.04
CA ALA A 220 -8.26 -6.30 5.27
C ALA A 220 -7.94 -6.45 6.76
N THR A 221 -7.24 -7.52 7.12
CA THR A 221 -6.99 -7.89 8.53
C THR A 221 -6.00 -6.98 9.26
N ALA A 222 -5.25 -6.15 8.52
CA ALA A 222 -4.42 -5.07 9.02
C ALA A 222 -4.98 -3.67 8.69
N GLY A 223 -6.18 -3.59 8.12
CA GLY A 223 -6.81 -2.34 7.69
C GLY A 223 -6.34 -1.86 6.33
N TRP A 224 -6.61 -0.59 6.03
CA TRP A 224 -6.39 0.01 4.72
C TRP A 224 -5.99 1.48 4.82
N ALA A 225 -5.33 1.99 3.78
CA ALA A 225 -5.02 3.40 3.60
C ALA A 225 -5.55 3.90 2.24
N TYR A 226 -6.27 5.02 2.27
CA TYR A 226 -6.87 5.60 1.08
C TYR A 226 -5.82 6.41 0.30
N TRP A 227 -5.66 6.11 -0.99
CA TRP A 227 -4.81 6.87 -1.89
C TRP A 227 -5.64 7.96 -2.59
N SER A 228 -5.58 9.22 -2.16
CA SER A 228 -4.69 9.84 -1.16
C SER A 228 -5.49 10.75 -0.23
N TRP A 229 -4.86 11.32 0.81
CA TRP A 229 -5.54 12.30 1.66
C TRP A 229 -6.11 13.48 0.86
N ARG A 230 -5.31 14.07 -0.04
CA ARG A 230 -5.70 15.21 -0.88
C ARG A 230 -4.92 15.22 -2.18
N VAL A 231 -5.52 15.82 -3.20
CA VAL A 231 -4.87 16.15 -4.46
C VAL A 231 -5.07 17.64 -4.77
N GLU A 232 -4.28 18.18 -5.69
CA GLU A 232 -4.54 19.54 -6.21
C GLU A 232 -5.89 19.57 -6.95
N GLY A 233 -6.66 20.65 -6.75
CA GLY A 233 -7.97 20.82 -7.40
C GLY A 233 -9.12 19.99 -6.79
N ASP A 234 -8.97 19.47 -5.57
CA ASP A 234 -9.99 18.69 -4.85
C ASP A 234 -11.13 19.54 -4.22
N ASP A 235 -11.26 20.80 -4.63
CA ASP A 235 -12.40 21.67 -4.30
C ASP A 235 -13.71 21.17 -4.93
N TYR A 236 -13.59 20.42 -6.04
CA TYR A 236 -14.68 19.63 -6.61
C TYR A 236 -14.50 18.15 -6.24
N PHE A 237 -15.56 17.36 -6.44
CA PHE A 237 -15.49 15.93 -6.18
C PHE A 237 -14.34 15.28 -6.96
N ASN A 238 -13.44 14.62 -6.25
CA ASN A 238 -12.32 13.87 -6.81
C ASN A 238 -12.14 12.56 -6.06
N GLY A 239 -12.35 11.44 -6.76
CA GLY A 239 -12.23 10.09 -6.19
C GLY A 239 -10.80 9.69 -5.79
N TRP A 240 -9.78 10.50 -6.07
CA TRP A 240 -8.41 10.33 -5.58
C TRP A 240 -8.13 11.09 -4.28
N SER A 241 -9.10 11.83 -3.75
CA SER A 241 -8.97 12.60 -2.52
C SER A 241 -9.96 12.14 -1.47
N MET A 242 -9.44 11.54 -0.40
CA MET A 242 -10.21 11.23 0.79
C MET A 242 -10.85 12.49 1.37
N ARG A 243 -10.13 13.62 1.41
CA ARG A 243 -10.69 14.92 1.84
C ARG A 243 -11.91 15.33 1.02
N SER A 244 -11.88 15.16 -0.29
CA SER A 244 -13.02 15.42 -1.18
C SER A 244 -14.18 14.47 -0.88
N VAL A 245 -13.90 13.17 -0.73
CA VAL A 245 -14.89 12.13 -0.38
C VAL A 245 -15.55 12.40 0.98
N LEU A 246 -14.79 12.81 1.99
CA LEU A 246 -15.31 13.09 3.33
C LEU A 246 -16.13 14.39 3.43
N ARG A 247 -16.00 15.30 2.46
CA ARG A 247 -16.88 16.48 2.34
C ARG A 247 -18.26 16.12 1.77
N ASP A 248 -18.35 15.00 1.05
CA ASP A 248 -19.61 14.47 0.52
C ASP A 248 -20.31 13.62 1.59
N GLU A 249 -21.44 14.10 2.12
CA GLU A 249 -22.07 13.46 3.30
C GLU A 249 -22.48 12.00 3.09
N PRO A 250 -23.16 11.61 1.98
CA PRO A 250 -23.42 10.21 1.66
C PRO A 250 -22.15 9.35 1.63
N LEU A 251 -21.09 9.81 0.96
CA LEU A 251 -19.86 9.02 0.84
C LEU A 251 -19.08 8.95 2.16
N ARG A 252 -19.06 10.03 2.94
CA ARG A 252 -18.50 10.02 4.31
C ARG A 252 -19.18 8.95 5.17
N LYS A 253 -20.51 8.84 5.09
CA LYS A 253 -21.27 7.81 5.82
C LYS A 253 -20.94 6.40 5.33
N ILE A 254 -20.59 6.22 4.07
CA ILE A 254 -20.17 4.91 3.53
C ILE A 254 -18.76 4.56 3.99
N VAL A 255 -17.82 5.49 3.93
CA VAL A 255 -16.38 5.24 4.18
C VAL A 255 -16.01 5.21 5.67
N MET A 256 -16.78 5.90 6.53
CA MET A 256 -16.51 6.00 7.98
C MET A 256 -17.42 5.11 8.83
N GLN A 257 -17.96 4.03 8.26
CA GLN A 257 -18.74 3.00 8.97
C GLN A 257 -17.84 2.14 9.86
#